data_AF-A0A7Y5CMK8-F1
#
_entry.id   AF-A0A7Y5CMK8-F1
#
_cell.length_a   1.000
_cell.length_b   1.000
_cell.length_c   1.000
_cell.angle_alpha   90.00
_cell.angle_beta   90.00
_cell.angle_gamma   90.00
#
_symmetry.space_group_name_H-M   'P 1'
#
loop_
_entity.id
_entity.type
_entity.pdbx_description
1 polymer ?
#
loop_
_entity_poly.entity_id
_entity_poly.type
_entity_poly.pdbx_seq_one_letter_code
_entity_poly.pdbx_strand_id
1 'polypeptide(L)' 'MAWWVEKDRKKALRIVKMLKEIQRDPFQGVGKPEPLRHQFAGCWSRRIDDEHRLVYEVFEDKIRILACRYHY' A
#
# COMPACT_ATOMS: atom_id res chain seq x y z
N MET A 1 -6.56 -9.29 -2.99
CA MET A 1 -7.75 -8.86 -2.22
C MET A 1 -8.59 -10.03 -1.71
N ALA A 2 -8.98 -11.00 -2.55
CA ALA A 2 -9.81 -12.15 -2.12
C ALA A 2 -9.25 -12.89 -0.89
N TRP A 3 -7.93 -13.12 -0.85
CA TRP A 3 -7.27 -13.77 0.28
C TRP A 3 -7.48 -13.04 1.62
N TRP A 4 -7.38 -11.70 1.63
CA TRP A 4 -7.63 -10.91 2.83
C TRP A 4 -9.09 -10.94 3.24
N VAL A 5 -10.02 -10.91 2.29
CA VAL A 5 -11.45 -10.98 2.60
C VAL A 5 -11.81 -12.30 3.29
N GLU A 6 -11.19 -13.40 2.87
CA GLU A 6 -11.40 -14.73 3.46
C GLU A 6 -10.72 -14.88 4.83
N LYS A 7 -9.48 -14.42 4.98
CA LYS A 7 -8.68 -14.65 6.20
C LYS A 7 -8.86 -13.58 7.27
N ASP A 8 -8.98 -12.31 6.87
CA ASP A 8 -9.10 -11.17 7.78
C ASP A 8 -9.81 -9.99 7.10
N ARG A 9 -11.14 -9.99 7.20
CA ARG A 9 -11.98 -8.94 6.63
C ARG A 9 -11.64 -7.55 7.18
N LYS A 10 -11.15 -7.45 8.42
CA LYS A 10 -10.76 -6.16 9.03
C LYS A 10 -9.52 -5.60 8.33
N LYS A 11 -8.50 -6.43 8.07
CA LYS A 11 -7.34 -6.02 7.24
C LYS A 11 -7.76 -5.69 5.82
N ALA A 12 -8.67 -6.44 5.20
CA ALA A 12 -9.17 -6.13 3.87
C ALA A 12 -9.80 -4.73 3.80
N LEU A 13 -10.68 -4.39 4.76
CA LEU A 13 -11.30 -3.06 4.84
C LEU A 13 -10.28 -1.95 5.10
N ARG A 14 -9.27 -2.21 5.93
CA ARG A 14 -8.17 -1.27 6.16
C ARG A 14 -7.38 -0.99 4.88
N ILE A 15 -7.05 -2.02 4.10
CA ILE A 15 -6.36 -1.87 2.81
C ILE A 15 -7.21 -1.02 1.86
N VAL A 16 -8.51 -1.29 1.75
CA VAL A 16 -9.42 -0.47 0.92
C VAL A 16 -9.43 0.99 1.36
N LYS A 17 -9.44 1.27 2.66
CA LYS A 17 -9.36 2.63 3.18
C LYS A 17 -8.02 3.29 2.79
N MET A 18 -6.90 2.57 2.94
CA MET A 18 -5.59 3.07 2.55
C MET A 18 -5.51 3.37 1.04
N LEU A 19 -6.09 2.52 0.19
CA LEU A 19 -6.13 2.75 -1.26
C LEU A 19 -6.85 4.06 -1.62
N LYS A 20 -7.97 4.36 -0.95
CA LYS A 20 -8.69 5.63 -1.15
C LYS A 20 -7.88 6.84 -0.71
N GLU A 21 -7.10 6.72 0.36
CA GLU A 21 -6.23 7.80 0.83
C GLU A 21 -5.04 8.01 -0.10
N ILE A 22 -4.44 6.94 -0.62
CA ILE A 22 -3.34 7.04 -1.60
C ILE A 22 -3.80 7.72 -2.88
N GLN A 23 -5.05 7.52 -3.31
CA GLN A 23 -5.62 8.24 -4.45
C GLN A 23 -5.73 9.75 -4.22
N ARG A 24 -5.85 10.21 -2.97
CA ARG A 24 -5.97 11.63 -2.62
C ARG A 24 -4.62 12.27 -2.36
N ASP A 25 -3.80 11.60 -1.56
CA ASP A 25 -2.44 12.02 -1.22
C ASP A 25 -1.51 10.81 -1.28
N PRO A 26 -0.85 10.58 -2.43
CA PRO A 26 -0.01 9.40 -2.63
C PRO A 26 1.24 9.38 -1.77
N PHE A 27 1.72 10.51 -1.23
CA PHE A 27 3.03 10.60 -0.59
C PHE A 27 2.97 10.92 0.91
N GLN A 28 1.78 11.23 1.44
CA GLN A 28 1.60 11.50 2.87
C GLN A 28 0.43 10.73 3.49
N GLY A 29 0.27 10.89 4.80
CA GLY A 29 -0.85 10.35 5.57
C GLY A 29 -0.56 9.00 6.22
N VAL A 30 -1.61 8.18 6.32
CA VAL A 30 -1.62 6.97 7.16
C VAL A 30 -0.65 5.91 6.65
N GLY A 31 -0.04 5.19 7.60
CA GLY A 31 0.83 4.07 7.31
C GLY A 31 2.29 4.46 7.06
N LYS A 32 2.70 5.70 7.40
CA LYS A 32 4.08 6.19 7.27
C LYS A 32 4.65 5.91 5.86
N PRO A 33 4.23 6.68 4.84
CA PRO A 33 4.70 6.49 3.49
C PRO A 33 6.22 6.67 3.41
N GLU A 34 6.90 5.66 2.86
CA GLU A 34 8.36 5.61 2.75
C GLU A 34 8.73 5.35 1.28
N PRO A 35 9.52 6.23 0.62
CA PRO A 35 10.01 5.96 -0.73
C PRO A 35 11.03 4.82 -0.70
N LEU A 36 10.89 3.86 -1.62
CA LEU A 36 11.82 2.75 -1.78
C LEU A 36 13.03 3.16 -2.63
N ARG A 37 14.14 2.43 -2.48
CA ARG A 37 15.44 2.76 -3.08
C ARG A 37 15.91 1.65 -4.03
N HIS A 38 17.00 1.93 -4.77
CA HIS A 38 17.67 1.01 -5.68
C HIS A 38 16.73 0.44 -6.76
N GLN A 39 16.57 -0.88 -6.84
CA GLN A 39 15.71 -1.57 -7.80
C GLN A 39 14.22 -1.21 -7.67
N PHE A 40 13.82 -0.59 -6.55
CA PHE A 40 12.46 -0.12 -6.31
C PHE A 40 12.37 1.42 -6.28
N ALA A 41 13.36 2.13 -6.84
CA ALA A 41 13.28 3.57 -6.99
C ALA A 41 12.01 3.97 -7.77
N GLY A 42 11.25 4.93 -7.24
CA GLY A 42 9.93 5.32 -7.76
C GLY A 42 8.75 4.61 -7.09
N CYS A 43 8.99 3.52 -6.35
CA CYS A 43 7.97 2.87 -5.54
C CYS A 43 7.89 3.46 -4.13
N TRP A 44 6.74 3.25 -3.50
CA TRP A 44 6.41 3.70 -2.16
C TRP A 44 5.86 2.54 -1.34
N SER A 45 6.18 2.53 -0.06
CA SER A 45 5.71 1.56 0.92
C SER A 45 4.91 2.25 2.01
N ARG A 46 3.79 1.65 2.42
CA ARG A 46 3.02 2.03 3.62
C ARG A 46 2.77 0.81 4.50
N ARG A 47 2.82 1.02 5.81
CA ARG A 47 2.50 0.02 6.82
C ARG A 47 1.00 -0.25 6.85
N ILE A 48 0.62 -1.49 6.52
CA ILE A 48 -0.73 -1.98 6.79
C ILE A 48 -0.81 -2.23 8.30
N ASP A 49 0.13 -2.99 8.83
CA ASP A 49 0.38 -3.25 10.25
C ASP A 49 1.89 -3.43 10.47
N ASP A 50 2.31 -4.02 11.57
CA ASP A 50 3.73 -4.20 11.86
C ASP A 50 4.42 -5.17 10.88
N GLU A 51 3.68 -6.17 10.37
CA GLU A 51 4.20 -7.24 9.51
C GLU A 51 4.08 -6.93 8.01
N HIS A 52 2.96 -6.34 7.58
CA HIS A 52 2.62 -6.23 6.16
C HIS A 52 2.81 -4.81 5.63
N ARG A 53 3.24 -4.74 4.38
CA ARG A 53 3.38 -3.49 3.63
C ARG A 53 2.45 -3.48 2.42
N LEU A 54 1.92 -2.29 2.15
CA LEU A 54 1.30 -1.96 0.88
C LEU A 54 2.34 -1.22 0.04
N VAL A 55 2.72 -1.82 -1.08
CA VAL A 55 3.73 -1.28 -1.99
C VAL A 55 3.07 -0.88 -3.29
N TYR A 56 3.33 0.34 -3.73
CA TYR A 56 2.69 0.94 -4.89
C TYR A 56 3.64 1.90 -5.59
N GLU A 57 3.24 2.29 -6.80
CA GLU A 57 3.94 3.25 -7.64
C GLU A 57 2.93 4.25 -8.17
N VAL A 58 3.36 5.49 -8.30
CA VAL A 58 2.51 6.62 -8.68
C VAL A 58 2.93 7.09 -10.07
N PHE A 59 1.98 7.06 -10.99
CA PHE A 59 2.08 7.63 -12.32
C PHE A 59 1.17 8.87 -12.41
N GLU A 60 1.28 9.61 -13.51
CA GLU A 60 0.49 10.82 -13.74
C GLU A 60 -1.03 10.55 -13.76
N ASP A 61 -1.46 9.41 -14.31
CA ASP A 61 -2.87 9.05 -14.51
C ASP A 61 -3.38 7.95 -13.57
N LYS A 62 -2.48 7.25 -12.87
CA LYS A 62 -2.85 6.05 -12.11
C LYS A 62 -1.88 5.72 -10.99
N ILE A 63 -2.37 4.90 -10.07
CA ILE A 63 -1.58 4.27 -9.01
C ILE A 63 -1.54 2.77 -9.28
N ARG A 64 -0.34 2.20 -9.39
CA ARG A 64 -0.11 0.77 -9.57
C ARG A 64 0.19 0.13 -8.22
N ILE A 65 -0.62 -0.84 -7.81
CA ILE A 65 -0.36 -1.61 -6.58
C ILE A 65 0.49 -2.83 -6.92
N LEU A 66 1.66 -2.93 -6.29
CA LEU A 66 2.61 -4.03 -6.50
C LEU A 66 2.41 -5.14 -5.48
N ALA A 67 2.18 -4.78 -4.21
CA ALA A 67 1.96 -5.74 -3.13
C ALA A 67 1.07 -5.16 -2.03
N CYS A 68 0.36 -6.04 -1.32
CA CYS A 68 -0.44 -5.68 -0.15
C CYS A 68 -0.43 -6.78 0.93
N ARG A 69 0.60 -7.63 0.93
CA ARG A 69 0.80 -8.73 1.88
C ARG A 69 2.29 -9.04 1.99
N TYR A 70 2.72 -9.34 3.22
CA TYR A 70 4.11 -9.59 3.62
C TYR A 70 5.03 -8.37 3.47
N HIS A 71 6.23 -8.51 4.03
CA HIS A 71 7.34 -7.59 3.85
C HIS A 71 8.20 -8.07 2.68
N TYR A 72 8.88 -7.15 1.99
CA TYR A 72 9.99 -7.52 1.10
C TYR A 72 11.15 -8.08 1.92
#